data_AF-A0A653ITQ4-F1
#
_entry.id   AF-A0A653ITQ4-F1
#
_cell.length_a   1.000
_cell.length_b   1.000
_cell.length_c   1.000
_cell.angle_alpha   90.00
_cell.angle_beta   90.00
_cell.angle_gamma   90.00
#
_symmetry.space_group_name_H-M   'P 1'
#
loop_
_entity.id
_entity.type
_entity.pdbx_description
1 polymer ?
#
loop_
_entity_poly.entity_id
_entity_poly.type
_entity_poly.pdbx_seq_one_letter_code
_entity_poly.pdbx_strand_id
1 'polypeptide(L)'
;MKLSISSELQYDVPSEADLLLQIEAAIIPEQRVVSAHIELPPVQHFARVTGHDTIGDRIWLRMQGALTVRYNALVEINRLTADIAQLQAVPPHLLPGETIEYILPSRYCASDQFQQIVGDLFGDTQGGARVAAIRDWIEANLTYQAGSSNASTGAMDTYNAREGVCRDFAHLMISMTRASAIPARFCSVYGLGVEPQDFHAVAEVFLDNTWYMVDATGMSTPDTMAKIGVGRDAADVSFLTSYGLANMQNQSVQVTAG
;
A
#
# COMPACT_ATOMS: atom_id res chain seq x y z
N MET A 1 -3.63 14.63 -13.09
CA MET A 1 -2.26 15.15 -12.82
C MET A 1 -1.22 14.26 -13.51
N LYS A 2 -0.03 14.75 -13.88
CA LYS A 2 1.08 13.89 -14.33
C LYS A 2 2.18 13.81 -13.29
N LEU A 3 2.71 12.61 -13.07
CA LEU A 3 3.79 12.30 -12.14
C LEU A 3 4.96 11.71 -12.92
N SER A 4 6.15 12.25 -12.71
CA SER A 4 7.42 11.65 -13.14
C SER A 4 7.99 10.86 -11.97
N ILE A 5 8.23 9.58 -12.19
CA ILE A 5 8.65 8.61 -11.17
C ILE A 5 10.01 8.05 -11.58
N SER A 6 10.95 8.00 -10.63
CA SER A 6 12.20 7.28 -10.75
C SER A 6 12.44 6.49 -9.47
N SER A 7 12.80 5.22 -9.56
CA SER A 7 13.20 4.43 -8.39
C SER A 7 14.35 3.49 -8.73
N GLU A 8 15.26 3.32 -7.78
CA GLU A 8 16.35 2.37 -7.85
C GLU A 8 16.35 1.48 -6.61
N LEU A 9 16.46 0.17 -6.84
CA LEU A 9 16.67 -0.83 -5.80
C LEU A 9 17.96 -1.59 -6.08
N GLN A 10 18.83 -1.71 -5.08
CA GLN A 10 20.06 -2.50 -5.17
C GLN A 10 20.08 -3.57 -4.09
N TYR A 11 20.31 -4.82 -4.50
CA TYR A 11 20.45 -5.97 -3.60
C TYR A 11 21.69 -6.79 -3.93
N ASP A 12 22.28 -7.39 -2.91
CA ASP A 12 23.23 -8.50 -3.03
C ASP A 12 22.51 -9.84 -2.81
N VAL A 13 22.59 -10.74 -3.79
CA VAL A 13 21.93 -12.04 -3.79
C VAL A 13 23.02 -13.13 -3.77
N PRO A 14 23.50 -13.55 -2.58
CA PRO A 14 24.76 -14.31 -2.45
C PRO A 14 24.72 -15.73 -3.02
N SER A 15 23.53 -16.34 -3.07
CA SER A 15 23.25 -17.65 -3.67
C SER A 15 22.07 -17.54 -4.62
N GLU A 16 21.90 -18.50 -5.54
CA GLU A 16 20.71 -18.55 -6.39
C GLU A 16 19.42 -18.42 -5.56
N ALA A 17 18.58 -17.46 -5.93
CA ALA A 17 17.31 -17.19 -5.28
C ALA A 17 16.23 -16.89 -6.31
N ASP A 18 15.00 -17.26 -5.96
CA ASP A 18 13.80 -16.81 -6.67
C ASP A 18 13.27 -15.55 -5.98
N LEU A 19 13.10 -14.49 -6.75
CA LEU A 19 12.66 -13.19 -6.27
C LEU A 19 11.35 -12.80 -6.95
N LEU A 20 10.48 -12.12 -6.24
CA LEU A 20 9.21 -11.62 -6.75
C LEU A 20 9.15 -10.11 -6.53
N LEU A 21 9.41 -9.36 -7.60
CA LEU A 21 9.47 -7.91 -7.63
C LEU A 21 8.10 -7.31 -7.97
N GLN A 22 7.73 -6.18 -7.36
CA GLN A 22 6.53 -5.42 -7.69
C GLN A 22 6.75 -3.92 -7.46
N ILE A 23 7.18 -3.22 -8.51
CA ILE A 23 7.45 -1.76 -8.46
C ILE A 23 6.90 -1.00 -9.67
N GLU A 24 6.41 -1.67 -10.73
CA GLU A 24 5.86 -0.98 -11.89
C GLU A 24 4.50 -0.35 -11.53
N ALA A 25 4.26 0.90 -11.94
CA ALA A 25 2.96 1.53 -11.77
C ALA A 25 1.88 0.74 -12.54
N ALA A 26 0.74 0.48 -11.88
CA ALA A 26 -0.33 -0.33 -12.44
C ALA A 26 -1.00 0.36 -13.64
N ILE A 27 -1.44 -0.42 -14.62
CA ILE A 27 -2.24 0.07 -15.75
C ILE A 27 -3.72 -0.22 -15.43
N ILE A 28 -4.46 0.79 -14.98
CA ILE A 28 -5.84 0.66 -14.50
C ILE A 28 -6.69 1.88 -14.93
N PRO A 29 -8.04 1.81 -14.92
CA PRO A 29 -8.87 2.87 -15.48
C PRO A 29 -8.63 4.29 -14.90
N GLU A 30 -8.30 4.39 -13.61
CA GLU A 30 -8.08 5.66 -12.91
C GLU A 30 -6.64 6.22 -13.04
N GLN A 31 -5.71 5.50 -13.69
CA GLN A 31 -4.37 6.01 -13.97
C GLN A 31 -3.77 5.43 -15.26
N ARG A 32 -3.16 6.29 -16.06
CA ARG A 32 -2.58 5.93 -17.35
C ARG A 32 -1.07 6.06 -17.33
N VAL A 33 -0.36 4.96 -17.53
CA VAL A 33 1.09 4.97 -17.75
C VAL A 33 1.36 5.50 -19.17
N VAL A 34 1.95 6.69 -19.26
CA VAL A 34 2.29 7.35 -20.54
C VAL A 34 3.56 6.74 -21.14
N SER A 35 4.55 6.52 -20.29
CA SER A 35 5.78 5.79 -20.60
C SER A 35 6.28 5.10 -19.34
N ALA A 36 6.93 3.96 -19.51
CA ALA A 36 7.61 3.25 -18.44
C ALA A 36 8.80 2.47 -19.00
N HIS A 37 9.87 2.41 -18.22
CA HIS A 37 11.05 1.61 -18.52
C HIS A 37 11.56 0.99 -17.22
N ILE A 38 11.73 -0.33 -17.23
CA ILE A 38 12.40 -1.07 -16.18
C ILE A 38 13.70 -1.67 -16.73
N GLU A 39 14.80 -1.42 -16.04
CA GLU A 39 16.12 -1.95 -16.32
C GLU A 39 16.51 -2.93 -15.21
N LEU A 40 17.02 -4.09 -15.62
CA LEU A 40 17.48 -5.20 -14.77
C LEU A 40 18.80 -5.73 -15.33
N PRO A 41 19.70 -6.29 -14.50
CA PRO A 41 20.84 -7.04 -14.99
C PRO A 41 20.38 -8.32 -15.73
N PRO A 42 21.29 -9.01 -16.45
CA PRO A 42 21.00 -10.34 -16.97
C PRO A 42 20.58 -11.29 -15.84
N VAL A 43 19.40 -11.89 -15.98
CA VAL A 43 18.83 -12.86 -15.02
C VAL A 43 18.66 -14.23 -15.69
N GLN A 44 18.66 -15.30 -14.89
CA GLN A 44 18.44 -16.66 -15.39
C GLN A 44 16.98 -16.89 -15.79
N HIS A 45 16.05 -16.20 -15.09
CA HIS A 45 14.63 -16.25 -15.37
C HIS A 45 14.01 -14.86 -15.22
N PHE A 46 13.06 -14.55 -16.09
CA PHE A 46 12.20 -13.37 -16.04
C PHE A 46 10.80 -13.77 -16.50
N ALA A 47 9.78 -13.54 -15.67
CA ALA A 47 8.39 -13.72 -16.07
C ALA A 47 7.49 -12.70 -15.36
N ARG A 48 6.63 -12.03 -16.12
CA ARG A 48 5.56 -11.19 -15.56
C ARG A 48 4.36 -12.05 -15.21
N VAL A 49 3.80 -11.81 -14.03
CA VAL A 49 2.55 -12.40 -13.55
C VAL A 49 1.68 -11.31 -12.97
N THR A 50 0.38 -11.53 -13.02
CA THR A 50 -0.60 -10.56 -12.54
C THR A 50 -0.55 -10.41 -11.01
N GLY A 51 -0.67 -9.17 -10.53
CA GLY A 51 -0.81 -8.85 -9.11
C GLY A 51 -2.18 -9.24 -8.54
N HIS A 52 -2.35 -9.05 -7.23
CA HIS A 52 -3.63 -9.30 -6.56
C HIS A 52 -4.75 -8.44 -7.17
N ASP A 53 -5.98 -8.96 -7.23
CA ASP A 53 -7.14 -8.34 -7.91
C ASP A 53 -6.88 -7.90 -9.35
N THR A 54 -5.87 -8.45 -10.01
CA THR A 54 -5.42 -8.01 -11.33
C THR A 54 -4.90 -6.57 -11.40
N ILE A 55 -4.51 -6.00 -10.25
CA ILE A 55 -3.98 -4.64 -10.16
C ILE A 55 -2.45 -4.68 -10.05
N GLY A 56 -1.80 -4.19 -11.10
CA GLY A 56 -0.35 -4.18 -11.22
C GLY A 56 0.20 -5.55 -11.63
N ASP A 57 1.51 -5.55 -11.91
CA ASP A 57 2.22 -6.76 -12.30
C ASP A 57 3.32 -7.07 -11.28
N ARG A 58 3.56 -8.36 -11.06
CA ARG A 58 4.72 -8.87 -10.34
C ARG A 58 5.68 -9.51 -11.35
N ILE A 59 6.96 -9.52 -11.02
CA ILE A 59 8.01 -10.06 -11.87
C ILE A 59 8.76 -11.15 -11.10
N TRP A 60 8.64 -12.39 -11.56
CA TRP A 60 9.48 -13.49 -11.13
C TRP A 60 10.87 -13.34 -11.74
N LEU A 61 11.88 -13.35 -10.88
CA LEU A 61 13.28 -13.34 -11.24
C LEU A 61 13.96 -14.55 -10.62
N ARG A 62 14.87 -15.19 -11.37
CA ARG A 62 15.84 -16.14 -10.79
C ARG A 62 17.24 -15.63 -11.08
N MET A 63 18.05 -15.43 -10.03
CA MET A 63 19.41 -14.93 -10.21
C MET A 63 20.33 -15.19 -9.01
N GLN A 64 21.61 -14.86 -9.19
CA GLN A 64 22.63 -14.75 -8.17
C GLN A 64 23.54 -13.56 -8.49
N GLY A 65 24.04 -12.86 -7.48
CA GLY A 65 24.94 -11.70 -7.61
C GLY A 65 24.25 -10.37 -7.33
N ALA A 66 24.79 -9.29 -7.91
CA ALA A 66 24.27 -7.94 -7.72
C ALA A 66 23.00 -7.72 -8.57
N LEU A 67 21.89 -7.41 -7.90
CA LEU A 67 20.63 -6.99 -8.51
C LEU A 67 20.52 -5.47 -8.43
N THR A 68 20.51 -4.79 -9.58
CA THR A 68 20.14 -3.36 -9.67
C THR A 68 18.89 -3.25 -10.52
N VAL A 69 17.79 -2.80 -9.90
CA VAL A 69 16.52 -2.53 -10.58
C VAL A 69 16.36 -1.02 -10.71
N ARG A 70 16.21 -0.51 -11.93
CA ARG A 70 15.86 0.90 -12.16
C ARG A 70 14.53 0.98 -12.87
N TYR A 71 13.61 1.76 -12.33
CA TYR A 71 12.32 2.01 -12.92
C TYR A 71 12.12 3.50 -13.12
N ASN A 72 11.73 3.89 -14.33
CA ASN A 72 11.36 5.27 -14.65
C ASN A 72 10.02 5.27 -15.37
N ALA A 73 9.11 6.16 -14.98
CA ALA A 73 7.79 6.26 -15.59
C ALA A 73 7.22 7.67 -15.58
N LEU A 74 6.39 7.97 -16.57
CA LEU A 74 5.50 9.11 -16.60
C LEU A 74 4.07 8.60 -16.48
N VAL A 75 3.38 8.95 -15.40
CA VAL A 75 2.03 8.43 -15.08
C VAL A 75 1.04 9.57 -14.96
N GLU A 76 -0.09 9.46 -15.64
CA GLU A 76 -1.20 10.39 -15.56
C GLU A 76 -2.29 9.85 -14.63
N ILE A 77 -2.59 10.57 -13.56
CA ILE A 77 -3.63 10.24 -12.58
C ILE A 77 -4.95 10.89 -12.98
N ASN A 78 -5.98 10.07 -13.15
CA ASN A 78 -7.37 10.42 -13.51
C ASN A 78 -8.36 9.92 -12.44
N ARG A 79 -7.92 9.91 -11.19
CA ARG A 79 -8.71 9.41 -10.06
C ARG A 79 -9.78 10.41 -9.66
N LEU A 80 -10.99 9.91 -9.44
CA LEU A 80 -12.06 10.69 -8.84
C LEU A 80 -11.83 10.74 -7.33
N THR A 81 -11.84 11.94 -6.77
CA THR A 81 -11.73 12.17 -5.32
C THR A 81 -13.09 12.56 -4.75
N ALA A 82 -13.32 12.22 -3.49
CA ALA A 82 -14.54 12.55 -2.77
C ALA A 82 -14.21 12.89 -1.31
N ASP A 83 -15.08 13.67 -0.67
CA ASP A 83 -15.06 13.80 0.78
C ASP A 83 -15.53 12.48 1.40
N ILE A 84 -14.58 11.69 1.89
CA ILE A 84 -14.83 10.38 2.46
C ILE A 84 -15.80 10.46 3.64
N ALA A 85 -15.85 11.56 4.39
CA ALA A 85 -16.74 11.68 5.54
C ALA A 85 -18.24 11.64 5.17
N GLN A 86 -18.60 11.95 3.91
CA GLN A 86 -19.98 11.97 3.43
C GLN A 86 -20.45 10.62 2.87
N LEU A 87 -19.53 9.71 2.60
CA LEU A 87 -19.83 8.45 1.93
C LEU A 87 -20.46 7.44 2.89
N GLN A 88 -21.31 6.56 2.38
CA GLN A 88 -21.98 5.53 3.19
C GLN A 88 -21.23 4.20 3.12
N ALA A 89 -21.26 3.46 4.23
CA ALA A 89 -20.84 2.06 4.21
C ALA A 89 -21.92 1.22 3.52
N VAL A 90 -21.47 0.24 2.73
CA VAL A 90 -22.35 -0.81 2.21
C VAL A 90 -22.58 -1.82 3.34
N PRO A 91 -23.83 -2.12 3.73
CA PRO A 91 -24.10 -3.13 4.75
C PRO A 91 -23.45 -4.47 4.41
N PRO A 92 -22.89 -5.23 5.37
CA PRO A 92 -22.13 -6.45 5.07
C PRO A 92 -22.88 -7.50 4.24
N HIS A 93 -24.20 -7.62 4.42
CA HIS A 93 -25.04 -8.56 3.68
C HIS A 93 -25.36 -8.10 2.23
N LEU A 94 -24.93 -6.90 1.84
CA LEU A 94 -25.06 -6.34 0.49
C LEU A 94 -23.71 -6.13 -0.20
N LEU A 95 -22.61 -6.55 0.44
CA LEU A 95 -21.28 -6.40 -0.10
C LEU A 95 -21.09 -7.25 -1.37
N PRO A 96 -20.43 -6.72 -2.42
CA PRO A 96 -20.00 -7.51 -3.55
C PRO A 96 -19.00 -8.61 -3.14
N GLY A 97 -19.02 -9.73 -3.84
CA GLY A 97 -18.23 -10.92 -3.47
C GLY A 97 -16.72 -10.66 -3.42
N GLU A 98 -16.22 -9.85 -4.35
CA GLU A 98 -14.82 -9.44 -4.45
C GLU A 98 -14.34 -8.59 -3.26
N THR A 99 -15.25 -8.03 -2.46
CA THR A 99 -14.89 -7.23 -1.28
C THR A 99 -14.76 -8.06 0.00
N ILE A 100 -15.25 -9.30 0.00
CA ILE A 100 -15.39 -10.12 1.21
C ILE A 100 -14.03 -10.42 1.85
N GLU A 101 -12.99 -10.70 1.07
CA GLU A 101 -11.66 -10.97 1.64
C GLU A 101 -11.07 -9.77 2.40
N TYR A 102 -11.54 -8.56 2.06
CA TYR A 102 -11.09 -7.30 2.62
C TYR A 102 -11.86 -6.84 3.85
N ILE A 103 -12.82 -7.63 4.34
CA ILE A 103 -13.38 -7.48 5.69
C ILE A 103 -12.68 -8.41 6.70
N LEU A 104 -11.99 -9.45 6.21
CA LEU A 104 -11.39 -10.49 7.05
C LEU A 104 -10.01 -10.07 7.60
N PRO A 105 -9.60 -10.62 8.76
CA PRO A 105 -8.24 -10.42 9.28
C PRO A 105 -7.18 -10.95 8.32
N SER A 106 -5.98 -10.37 8.34
CA SER A 106 -4.80 -10.81 7.57
C SER A 106 -3.53 -10.77 8.42
N ARG A 107 -2.37 -11.18 7.88
CA ARG A 107 -1.12 -11.38 8.64
C ARG A 107 -0.71 -10.17 9.48
N TYR A 108 -0.86 -8.97 8.93
CA TYR A 108 -0.48 -7.72 9.62
C TYR A 108 -1.69 -6.92 10.12
N CYS A 109 -2.90 -7.33 9.73
CA CYS A 109 -4.15 -6.65 10.06
C CYS A 109 -5.08 -7.58 10.83
N ALA A 110 -4.79 -7.83 12.11
CA ALA A 110 -5.62 -8.62 13.01
C ALA A 110 -6.88 -7.85 13.45
N SER A 111 -7.75 -7.52 12.50
CA SER A 111 -8.90 -6.62 12.67
C SER A 111 -9.91 -7.11 13.70
N ASP A 112 -10.00 -8.40 13.95
CA ASP A 112 -10.81 -9.02 15.00
C ASP A 112 -10.44 -8.54 16.40
N GLN A 113 -9.21 -8.09 16.62
CA GLN A 113 -8.75 -7.54 17.90
C GLN A 113 -9.11 -6.05 18.10
N PHE A 114 -9.62 -5.38 17.07
CA PHE A 114 -9.88 -3.94 17.09
C PHE A 114 -11.36 -3.56 17.31
N GLN A 115 -12.28 -4.52 17.38
CA GLN A 115 -13.73 -4.23 17.49
C GLN A 115 -14.07 -3.39 18.71
N GLN A 116 -13.56 -3.77 19.89
CA GLN A 116 -13.80 -3.02 21.13
C GLN A 116 -13.15 -1.62 21.06
N ILE A 117 -11.90 -1.55 20.60
CA ILE A 117 -11.15 -0.29 20.45
C ILE A 117 -11.91 0.69 19.56
N VAL A 118 -12.40 0.22 18.41
CA VAL A 118 -13.18 1.04 17.48
C VAL A 118 -14.51 1.46 18.07
N GLY A 119 -15.20 0.55 18.78
CA GLY A 119 -16.45 0.86 19.48
C GLY A 119 -16.26 1.96 20.53
N ASP A 120 -15.19 1.89 21.31
CA ASP A 120 -14.89 2.85 22.38
C ASP A 120 -14.46 4.22 21.84
N LEU A 121 -13.64 4.25 20.78
CA LEU A 121 -13.11 5.50 20.22
C LEU A 121 -14.08 6.19 19.25
N PHE A 122 -14.85 5.42 18.49
CA PHE A 122 -15.59 5.91 17.31
C PHE A 122 -17.07 5.49 17.29
N GLY A 123 -17.62 5.07 18.43
CA GLY A 123 -18.99 4.55 18.55
C GLY A 123 -20.09 5.46 18.00
N ASP A 124 -19.90 6.78 18.09
CA ASP A 124 -20.87 7.80 17.62
C ASP A 124 -20.77 8.12 16.12
N THR A 125 -19.84 7.49 15.40
CA THR A 125 -19.63 7.69 13.96
C THR A 125 -20.00 6.44 13.17
N GLN A 126 -20.25 6.57 11.86
CA GLN A 126 -20.53 5.43 10.98
C GLN A 126 -20.05 5.70 9.55
N GLY A 127 -19.95 4.64 8.75
CA GLY A 127 -19.61 4.76 7.33
C GLY A 127 -18.33 5.55 7.09
N GLY A 128 -18.36 6.42 6.09
CA GLY A 128 -17.25 7.29 5.74
C GLY A 128 -16.84 8.26 6.84
N ALA A 129 -17.79 8.76 7.66
CA ALA A 129 -17.47 9.60 8.81
C ALA A 129 -16.61 8.85 9.85
N ARG A 130 -16.86 7.55 10.04
CA ARG A 130 -16.01 6.71 10.90
C ARG A 130 -14.62 6.51 10.31
N VAL A 131 -14.51 6.25 9.01
CA VAL A 131 -13.22 6.14 8.32
C VAL A 131 -12.41 7.42 8.45
N ALA A 132 -13.04 8.58 8.24
CA ALA A 132 -12.39 9.88 8.42
C ALA A 132 -11.90 10.08 9.86
N ALA A 133 -12.73 9.76 10.86
CA ALA A 133 -12.34 9.85 12.26
C ALA A 133 -11.18 8.91 12.64
N ILE A 134 -11.15 7.69 12.07
CA ILE A 134 -10.03 6.75 12.24
C ILE A 134 -8.75 7.35 11.66
N ARG A 135 -8.79 7.85 10.41
CA ARG A 135 -7.65 8.49 9.76
C ARG A 135 -7.09 9.62 10.62
N ASP A 136 -7.95 10.56 11.02
CA ASP A 136 -7.55 11.74 11.78
C ASP A 136 -7.00 11.36 13.15
N TRP A 137 -7.57 10.34 13.78
CA TRP A 137 -7.07 9.82 15.05
C TRP A 137 -5.68 9.19 14.88
N ILE A 138 -5.45 8.40 13.83
CA ILE A 138 -4.12 7.81 13.55
C ILE A 138 -3.09 8.92 13.32
N GLU A 139 -3.39 9.87 12.45
CA GLU A 139 -2.50 10.99 12.13
C GLU A 139 -2.13 11.80 13.37
N ALA A 140 -3.10 12.04 14.26
CA ALA A 140 -2.89 12.82 15.48
C ALA A 140 -2.19 12.06 16.63
N ASN A 141 -2.26 10.72 16.63
CA ASN A 141 -1.79 9.90 17.76
C ASN A 141 -0.55 9.06 17.47
N LEU A 142 -0.09 8.98 16.22
CA LEU A 142 1.12 8.25 15.86
C LEU A 142 2.24 9.20 15.44
N THR A 143 3.46 8.86 15.83
CA THR A 143 4.66 9.53 15.32
C THR A 143 5.22 8.77 14.12
N TYR A 144 5.43 9.46 13.00
CA TYR A 144 6.15 8.88 11.87
C TYR A 144 7.65 8.81 12.20
N GLN A 145 8.19 7.61 12.35
CA GLN A 145 9.56 7.38 12.83
C GLN A 145 10.23 6.24 12.06
N ALA A 146 11.19 6.59 11.18
CA ALA A 146 11.98 5.59 10.48
C ALA A 146 12.76 4.70 11.47
N GLY A 147 12.74 3.39 11.23
CA GLY A 147 13.42 2.38 12.07
C GLY A 147 12.67 1.98 13.35
N SER A 148 11.46 2.51 13.60
CA SER A 148 10.63 2.12 14.75
C SER A 148 9.97 0.74 14.59
N SER A 149 9.82 0.24 13.36
CA SER A 149 9.16 -1.01 13.03
C SER A 149 10.03 -1.94 12.17
N ASN A 150 9.60 -3.18 12.01
CA ASN A 150 10.26 -4.17 11.18
C ASN A 150 9.23 -5.03 10.40
N ALA A 151 9.72 -5.94 9.57
CA ALA A 151 8.87 -6.77 8.69
C ALA A 151 7.84 -7.67 9.42
N SER A 152 7.99 -7.86 10.75
CA SER A 152 7.05 -8.64 11.57
C SER A 152 5.97 -7.81 12.25
N THR A 153 6.19 -6.48 12.38
CA THR A 153 5.27 -5.52 13.02
C THR A 153 3.90 -5.55 12.36
N GLY A 154 2.86 -5.75 13.16
CA GLY A 154 1.46 -5.69 12.75
C GLY A 154 0.70 -4.53 13.42
N ALA A 155 -0.57 -4.36 13.04
CA ALA A 155 -1.39 -3.24 13.47
C ALA A 155 -1.52 -3.09 15.00
N MET A 156 -1.60 -4.19 15.75
CA MET A 156 -1.70 -4.13 17.21
C MET A 156 -0.39 -3.63 17.85
N ASP A 157 0.75 -4.00 17.28
CA ASP A 157 2.06 -3.51 17.73
C ASP A 157 2.13 -1.99 17.52
N THR A 158 1.77 -1.53 16.32
CA THR A 158 1.72 -0.11 15.95
C THR A 158 0.75 0.67 16.82
N TYR A 159 -0.43 0.11 17.09
CA TYR A 159 -1.38 0.68 18.04
C TYR A 159 -0.70 0.88 19.39
N ASN A 160 -0.14 -0.16 20.00
CA ASN A 160 0.47 -0.02 21.33
C ASN A 160 1.70 0.91 21.36
N ALA A 161 2.53 0.89 20.31
CA ALA A 161 3.75 1.67 20.23
C ALA A 161 3.50 3.16 19.95
N ARG A 162 2.43 3.50 19.21
CA ARG A 162 2.11 4.87 18.76
C ARG A 162 3.21 5.48 17.87
N GLU A 163 3.95 4.64 17.17
CA GLU A 163 4.97 5.04 16.19
C GLU A 163 5.05 4.00 15.07
N GLY A 164 5.54 4.43 13.90
CA GLY A 164 5.69 3.57 12.73
C GLY A 164 6.10 4.33 11.48
N VAL A 165 6.09 3.63 10.34
CA VAL A 165 6.22 4.22 9.00
C VAL A 165 4.92 4.02 8.20
N CYS A 166 4.87 4.49 6.94
CA CYS A 166 3.66 4.46 6.11
C CYS A 166 2.96 3.10 6.06
N ARG A 167 3.74 2.00 5.99
CA ARG A 167 3.23 0.62 6.05
C ARG A 167 2.40 0.35 7.31
N ASP A 168 2.88 0.80 8.46
CA ASP A 168 2.29 0.53 9.76
C ASP A 168 1.01 1.37 9.96
N PHE A 169 1.05 2.62 9.51
CA PHE A 169 -0.12 3.50 9.46
C PHE A 169 -1.22 2.89 8.59
N ALA A 170 -0.88 2.40 7.40
CA ALA A 170 -1.81 1.72 6.51
C ALA A 170 -2.39 0.44 7.15
N HIS A 171 -1.59 -0.40 7.82
CA HIS A 171 -2.09 -1.60 8.51
C HIS A 171 -3.02 -1.28 9.67
N LEU A 172 -2.72 -0.25 10.45
CA LEU A 172 -3.59 0.20 11.54
C LEU A 172 -4.92 0.74 10.99
N MET A 173 -4.85 1.58 9.95
CA MET A 173 -6.01 2.12 9.24
C MET A 173 -6.92 1.00 8.72
N ILE A 174 -6.34 0.01 8.04
CA ILE A 174 -7.06 -1.16 7.50
C ILE A 174 -7.70 -1.96 8.64
N SER A 175 -6.96 -2.23 9.72
CA SER A 175 -7.46 -3.04 10.84
C SER A 175 -8.67 -2.41 11.53
N MET A 176 -8.60 -1.12 11.84
CA MET A 176 -9.71 -0.38 12.45
C MET A 176 -10.91 -0.23 11.50
N THR A 177 -10.65 -0.06 10.20
CA THR A 177 -11.72 0.02 9.19
C THR A 177 -12.45 -1.32 9.04
N ARG A 178 -11.70 -2.43 8.95
CA ARG A 178 -12.28 -3.79 8.91
C ARG A 178 -13.05 -4.13 10.17
N ALA A 179 -12.57 -3.71 11.34
CA ALA A 179 -13.29 -3.85 12.60
C ALA A 179 -14.62 -3.07 12.63
N SER A 180 -14.77 -2.07 11.76
CA SER A 180 -16.02 -1.34 11.52
C SER A 180 -16.94 -2.02 10.49
N ALA A 181 -16.62 -3.24 10.06
CA ALA A 181 -17.30 -3.97 8.99
C ALA A 181 -17.29 -3.26 7.63
N ILE A 182 -16.28 -2.44 7.37
CA ILE A 182 -16.05 -1.76 6.10
C ILE A 182 -14.86 -2.45 5.41
N PRO A 183 -14.98 -2.92 4.15
CA PRO A 183 -13.85 -3.51 3.45
C PRO A 183 -12.71 -2.49 3.30
N ALA A 184 -11.50 -2.92 3.63
CA ALA A 184 -10.30 -2.12 3.47
C ALA A 184 -9.14 -2.99 2.96
N ARG A 185 -8.33 -2.46 2.06
CA ARG A 185 -7.17 -3.15 1.48
C ARG A 185 -5.94 -2.27 1.48
N PHE A 186 -4.78 -2.89 1.44
CA PHE A 186 -3.50 -2.21 1.35
C PHE A 186 -3.23 -1.80 -0.09
N CYS A 187 -2.68 -0.61 -0.26
CA CYS A 187 -2.35 -0.04 -1.55
C CYS A 187 -0.92 0.48 -1.50
N SER A 188 -0.05 -0.16 -2.28
CA SER A 188 1.33 0.28 -2.47
C SER A 188 1.37 1.33 -3.57
N VAL A 189 2.02 2.47 -3.34
CA VAL A 189 1.98 3.62 -4.24
C VAL A 189 3.33 4.34 -4.33
N TYR A 190 3.51 5.10 -5.42
CA TYR A 190 4.38 6.26 -5.47
C TYR A 190 3.55 7.50 -5.14
N GLY A 191 4.03 8.37 -4.24
CA GLY A 191 3.31 9.57 -3.83
C GLY A 191 4.16 10.83 -3.98
N LEU A 192 3.57 11.89 -4.55
CA LEU A 192 4.13 13.24 -4.52
C LEU A 192 3.87 13.87 -3.15
N GLY A 193 4.89 14.50 -2.55
CA GLY A 193 4.80 15.13 -1.22
C GLY A 193 5.15 14.21 -0.05
N VAL A 194 5.46 12.94 -0.31
CA VAL A 194 5.98 12.00 0.69
C VAL A 194 7.37 12.43 1.12
N GLU A 195 7.58 12.63 2.43
CA GLU A 195 8.83 13.13 3.01
C GLU A 195 9.28 12.32 4.24
N PRO A 196 10.53 11.80 4.27
CA PRO A 196 11.48 11.79 3.16
C PRO A 196 10.94 10.96 1.98
N GLN A 197 11.27 11.38 0.75
CA GLN A 197 10.78 10.68 -0.43
C GLN A 197 11.23 9.22 -0.45
N ASP A 198 10.24 8.33 -0.45
CA ASP A 198 10.40 6.90 -0.60
C ASP A 198 9.18 6.32 -1.34
N PHE A 199 9.10 5.00 -1.48
CA PHE A 199 7.83 4.33 -1.72
C PHE A 199 6.85 4.64 -0.58
N HIS A 200 5.56 4.60 -0.87
CA HIS A 200 4.53 4.90 0.11
C HIS A 200 3.46 3.81 0.15
N ALA A 201 2.74 3.76 1.25
CA ALA A 201 1.69 2.79 1.49
C ALA A 201 0.48 3.48 2.14
N VAL A 202 -0.69 3.20 1.60
CA VAL A 202 -1.97 3.76 2.07
C VAL A 202 -3.03 2.67 2.14
N ALA A 203 -4.16 2.99 2.76
CA ALA A 203 -5.34 2.14 2.70
C ALA A 203 -6.21 2.51 1.50
N GLU A 204 -6.90 1.54 0.92
CA GLU A 204 -8.13 1.78 0.15
C GLU A 204 -9.32 1.23 0.93
N VAL A 205 -10.41 1.99 0.98
CA VAL A 205 -11.64 1.62 1.70
C VAL A 205 -12.81 1.54 0.73
N PHE A 206 -13.74 0.60 0.96
CA PHE A 206 -14.91 0.42 0.10
C PHE A 206 -16.14 1.13 0.70
N LEU A 207 -16.56 2.22 0.08
CA LEU A 207 -17.69 3.06 0.48
C LEU A 207 -18.51 3.40 -0.77
N ASP A 208 -19.83 3.54 -0.67
CA ASP A 208 -20.70 3.84 -1.81
C ASP A 208 -20.42 3.00 -3.08
N ASN A 209 -20.13 1.71 -2.87
CA ASN A 209 -19.79 0.73 -3.91
C ASN A 209 -18.51 1.03 -4.71
N THR A 210 -17.58 1.82 -4.15
CA THR A 210 -16.32 2.21 -4.80
C THR A 210 -15.14 2.20 -3.81
N TRP A 211 -13.93 1.96 -4.31
CA TRP A 211 -12.69 2.04 -3.53
C TRP A 211 -12.14 3.47 -3.47
N TYR A 212 -11.84 3.96 -2.27
CA TYR A 212 -11.26 5.29 -2.03
C TYR A 212 -9.94 5.18 -1.28
N MET A 213 -8.90 5.87 -1.74
CA MET A 213 -7.61 5.93 -1.03
C MET A 213 -7.70 6.81 0.22
N VAL A 214 -7.12 6.32 1.30
CA VAL A 214 -6.99 7.02 2.58
C VAL A 214 -5.53 6.93 3.04
N ASP A 215 -4.87 8.08 3.08
CA ASP A 215 -3.55 8.22 3.68
C ASP A 215 -3.68 8.68 5.12
N ALA A 216 -3.27 7.84 6.06
CA ALA A 216 -3.28 8.17 7.48
C ALA A 216 -1.99 8.86 7.94
N THR A 217 -0.96 8.97 7.08
CA THR A 217 0.24 9.76 7.40
C THR A 217 0.06 11.24 7.10
N GLY A 218 -0.97 11.60 6.32
CA GLY A 218 -1.22 12.98 5.88
C GLY A 218 -0.21 13.52 4.86
N MET A 219 0.70 12.70 4.34
CA MET A 219 1.83 13.16 3.53
C MET A 219 1.45 13.47 2.08
N SER A 220 0.45 12.78 1.53
CA SER A 220 0.07 12.93 0.13
C SER A 220 -1.44 12.73 -0.06
N THR A 221 -1.94 13.02 -1.26
CA THR A 221 -3.38 13.01 -1.56
C THR A 221 -3.73 11.98 -2.63
N PRO A 222 -4.97 11.47 -2.66
CA PRO A 222 -5.37 10.46 -3.64
C PRO A 222 -5.11 10.84 -5.09
N ASP A 223 -5.20 12.11 -5.48
CA ASP A 223 -4.97 12.58 -6.85
C ASP A 223 -3.49 12.80 -7.21
N THR A 224 -2.59 12.67 -6.22
CA THR A 224 -1.14 12.87 -6.35
C THR A 224 -0.33 11.57 -6.13
N MET A 225 -1.02 10.42 -6.12
CA MET A 225 -0.43 9.09 -5.97
C MET A 225 -0.63 8.21 -7.22
N ALA A 226 0.44 7.51 -7.62
CA ALA A 226 0.39 6.43 -8.61
C ALA A 226 0.40 5.07 -7.92
N LYS A 227 -0.61 4.24 -8.18
CA LYS A 227 -0.75 2.91 -7.60
C LYS A 227 0.20 1.91 -8.25
N ILE A 228 0.87 1.10 -7.43
CA ILE A 228 1.72 -0.02 -7.84
C ILE A 228 0.93 -1.33 -7.79
N GLY A 229 0.24 -1.58 -6.68
CA GLY A 229 -0.53 -2.79 -6.46
C GLY A 229 -1.40 -2.71 -5.22
N VAL A 230 -2.33 -3.65 -5.08
CA VAL A 230 -3.19 -3.77 -3.88
C VAL A 230 -3.12 -5.17 -3.31
N GLY A 231 -3.54 -5.35 -2.06
CA GLY A 231 -3.70 -6.67 -1.44
C GLY A 231 -4.32 -6.56 -0.07
N ARG A 232 -4.48 -7.68 0.64
CA ARG A 232 -5.09 -7.68 1.98
C ARG A 232 -4.18 -6.99 2.99
N ASP A 233 -2.88 -7.13 2.86
CA ASP A 233 -1.86 -6.35 3.56
C ASP A 233 -0.53 -6.37 2.79
N ALA A 234 0.57 -5.96 3.44
CA ALA A 234 1.88 -5.88 2.79
C ALA A 234 2.45 -7.25 2.37
N ALA A 235 1.91 -8.38 2.85
CA ALA A 235 2.34 -9.71 2.41
C ALA A 235 2.01 -9.96 0.94
N ASP A 236 0.95 -9.34 0.43
CA ASP A 236 0.48 -9.53 -0.95
C ASP A 236 1.19 -8.60 -1.95
N VAL A 237 1.76 -7.48 -1.48
CA VAL A 237 2.30 -6.38 -2.31
C VAL A 237 3.64 -5.82 -1.85
N SER A 238 4.51 -6.68 -1.32
CA SER A 238 5.89 -6.28 -1.02
C SER A 238 6.63 -5.87 -2.31
N PHE A 239 7.46 -4.82 -2.25
CA PHE A 239 8.29 -4.40 -3.39
C PHE A 239 9.22 -5.49 -3.89
N LEU A 240 9.78 -6.30 -2.98
CA LEU A 240 10.54 -7.49 -3.28
C LEU A 240 10.23 -8.58 -2.23
N THR A 241 9.76 -9.73 -2.68
CA THR A 241 9.79 -10.97 -1.88
C THR A 241 10.97 -11.81 -2.31
N SER A 242 11.71 -12.43 -1.37
CA SER A 242 12.81 -13.34 -1.69
C SER A 242 12.57 -14.75 -1.15
N TYR A 243 12.79 -15.76 -2.00
CA TYR A 243 12.89 -17.17 -1.64
C TYR A 243 14.36 -17.58 -1.71
N GLY A 244 15.08 -17.15 -0.67
CA GLY A 244 16.53 -17.08 -0.63
C GLY A 244 16.97 -15.79 0.05
N LEU A 245 18.28 -15.59 0.17
CA LEU A 245 18.84 -14.36 0.74
C LEU A 245 18.92 -13.27 -0.33
N ALA A 246 18.41 -12.09 -0.01
CA ALA A 246 18.59 -10.86 -0.78
C ALA A 246 18.83 -9.72 0.19
N ASN A 247 20.06 -9.20 0.24
CA ASN A 247 20.46 -8.15 1.16
C ASN A 247 20.34 -6.80 0.46
N MET A 248 19.41 -5.95 0.91
CA MET A 248 19.29 -4.59 0.37
C MET A 248 20.55 -3.79 0.66
N GLN A 249 21.13 -3.21 -0.38
CA GLN A 249 22.32 -2.35 -0.31
C GLN A 249 21.94 -0.87 -0.42
N ASN A 250 20.99 -0.54 -1.30
CA ASN A 250 20.54 0.82 -1.53
C ASN A 250 19.08 0.84 -2.03
N GLN A 251 18.38 1.91 -1.68
CA GLN A 251 17.04 2.23 -2.20
C GLN A 251 16.94 3.74 -2.41
N SER A 252 16.39 4.14 -3.54
CA SER A 252 16.00 5.52 -3.79
C SER A 252 14.71 5.59 -4.59
N VAL A 253 13.88 6.57 -4.27
CA VAL A 253 12.65 6.89 -4.99
C VAL A 253 12.59 8.40 -5.17
N GLN A 254 12.08 8.83 -6.32
CA GLN A 254 11.82 10.22 -6.62
C GLN A 254 10.47 10.32 -7.34
N VAL A 255 9.60 11.20 -6.84
CA VAL A 255 8.33 11.53 -7.49
C VAL A 255 8.25 13.05 -7.64
N THR A 256 8.08 13.52 -8.87
CA THR A 256 7.93 14.95 -9.18
C THR A 256 6.70 15.16 -10.05
N ALA A 257 6.19 16.39 -10.09
CA ALA A 257 5.20 16.78 -11.10
C ALA A 257 5.83 16.68 -12.50
N GLY A 258 5.16 15.97 -13.42
CA GLY A 258 5.61 15.73 -14.79
C GLY A 258 4.89 16.54 -15.86
#